data_AF-A0A3M1VVR2-F1
#
_entry.id   AF-A0A3M1VVR2-F1
#
_cell.length_a   1.000
_cell.length_b   1.000
_cell.length_c   1.000
_cell.angle_alpha   90.00
_cell.angle_beta   90.00
_cell.angle_gamma   90.00
#
_symmetry.space_group_name_H-M   'P 1'
#
loop_
_entity.id
_entity.type
_entity.pdbx_description
1 polymer ?
#
loop_
_entity_poly.entity_id
_entity_poly.type
_entity_poly.pdbx_seq_one_letter_code
_entity_poly.pdbx_strand_id
1 'polypeptide(L)'
;MTSSHDAPPSPRARAYFVASFEVARRLAEGRGDEAIAILERELERTAHSGDVPGRRFLMSQIALCHARTGRPEQARAVLERMEEELPGDPETSLALAEGYLLLLDNPERASHHTALALRWSEERGEDTPELLSRARSLMARARLAAGDLTGAFGAFSAAPLPDWRVAVALLEAGFDPARIRNVLAEALPELKAHERRMGAAAAAAADQVRRLILWIDAGCPDGPPVPS
;
A
#
# COMPACT_ATOMS: atom_id res chain seq x y z
N MET A 1 18.19 -29.57 -11.47
CA MET A 1 18.00 -28.41 -10.57
C MET A 1 16.60 -27.89 -10.80
N THR A 2 15.65 -28.35 -10.00
CA THR A 2 14.22 -28.01 -10.11
C THR A 2 13.99 -26.65 -9.44
N SER A 3 13.45 -25.69 -10.20
CA SER A 3 13.10 -24.34 -9.72
C SER A 3 12.24 -24.39 -8.46
N SER A 4 12.60 -23.57 -7.49
CA SER A 4 11.93 -23.32 -6.21
C SER A 4 10.53 -22.67 -6.32
N HIS A 5 9.89 -22.71 -7.49
CA HIS A 5 8.66 -21.94 -7.78
C HIS A 5 7.36 -22.74 -7.65
N ASP A 6 7.43 -24.07 -7.48
CA ASP A 6 6.27 -24.98 -7.39
C ASP A 6 6.09 -25.64 -6.01
N ALA A 7 6.75 -25.13 -4.95
CA ALA A 7 6.52 -25.64 -3.61
C ALA A 7 5.07 -25.28 -3.17
N PRO A 8 4.25 -26.25 -2.73
CA PRO A 8 2.91 -25.94 -2.22
C PRO A 8 3.02 -24.90 -1.10
N PRO A 9 2.07 -23.96 -0.99
CA PRO A 9 2.11 -22.94 0.05
C PRO A 9 2.28 -23.62 1.40
N SER A 10 3.18 -23.08 2.23
CA SER A 10 3.44 -23.65 3.55
C SER A 10 2.09 -23.85 4.28
N PRO A 11 1.96 -24.85 5.15
CA PRO A 11 0.73 -25.07 5.92
C PRO A 11 0.21 -23.80 6.61
N ARG A 12 1.12 -22.88 6.97
CA ARG A 12 0.81 -21.53 7.47
C ARG A 12 0.22 -20.60 6.41
N ALA A 13 0.81 -20.50 5.22
CA ALA A 13 0.25 -19.70 4.12
C ALA A 13 -1.16 -20.16 3.73
N ARG A 14 -1.43 -21.47 3.79
CA ARG A 14 -2.76 -22.04 3.57
C ARG A 14 -3.74 -21.71 4.71
N ALA A 15 -3.28 -21.70 5.97
CA ALA A 15 -4.08 -21.26 7.12
C ALA A 15 -4.44 -19.77 7.04
N TYR A 16 -3.49 -18.90 6.66
CA TYR A 16 -3.75 -17.47 6.44
C TYR A 16 -4.77 -17.22 5.32
N PHE A 17 -4.71 -18.00 4.24
CA PHE A 17 -5.66 -17.91 3.13
C PHE A 17 -7.08 -18.32 3.54
N VAL A 18 -7.23 -19.43 4.27
CA VAL A 18 -8.55 -19.90 4.76
C VAL A 18 -9.13 -18.92 5.78
N ALA A 19 -8.31 -18.41 6.71
CA ALA A 19 -8.73 -17.39 7.66
C ALA A 19 -9.20 -16.11 6.94
N SER A 20 -8.53 -15.70 5.87
CA SER A 20 -8.90 -14.51 5.09
C SER A 20 -10.27 -14.64 4.41
N PHE A 21 -10.60 -15.81 3.85
CA PHE A 21 -11.92 -16.06 3.27
C PHE A 21 -13.02 -16.06 4.34
N GLU A 22 -12.79 -16.71 5.47
CA GLU A 22 -13.76 -16.78 6.57
C GLU A 22 -14.02 -15.41 7.21
N VAL A 23 -12.97 -14.60 7.34
CA VAL A 23 -13.04 -13.20 7.82
C VAL A 23 -13.84 -12.35 6.84
N ALA A 24 -13.53 -12.41 5.54
CA ALA A 24 -14.25 -11.64 4.52
C ALA A 24 -15.74 -11.99 4.49
N ARG A 25 -16.07 -13.29 4.55
CA ARG A 25 -17.46 -13.77 4.59
C ARG A 25 -18.20 -13.24 5.82
N ARG A 26 -17.59 -13.30 7.00
CA ARG A 26 -18.21 -12.79 8.24
C ARG A 26 -18.43 -11.30 8.21
N LEU A 27 -17.47 -10.53 7.71
CA LEU A 27 -17.62 -9.08 7.54
C LEU A 27 -18.80 -8.75 6.61
N ALA A 28 -18.95 -9.49 5.50
CA ALA A 28 -20.07 -9.30 4.58
C ALA A 28 -21.44 -9.61 5.21
N GLU A 29 -21.48 -10.49 6.20
CA GLU A 29 -22.69 -10.87 6.95
C GLU A 29 -22.93 -9.98 8.18
N GLY A 30 -22.13 -8.93 8.41
CA GLY A 30 -22.22 -8.07 9.59
C GLY A 30 -21.69 -8.70 10.88
N ARG A 31 -21.00 -9.85 10.79
CA ARG A 31 -20.48 -10.63 11.93
C ARG A 31 -19.03 -10.24 12.25
N GLY A 32 -18.81 -8.95 12.45
CA GLY A 32 -17.49 -8.36 12.65
C GLY A 32 -16.74 -8.92 13.87
N ASP A 33 -17.44 -9.13 14.99
CA ASP A 33 -16.84 -9.66 16.23
C ASP A 33 -16.28 -11.07 16.05
N GLU A 34 -17.00 -11.93 15.33
CA GLU A 34 -16.53 -13.27 15.03
C GLU A 34 -15.29 -13.25 14.11
N ALA A 35 -15.23 -12.31 13.16
CA ALA A 35 -14.07 -12.15 12.27
C ALA A 35 -12.83 -11.72 13.06
N ILE A 36 -12.98 -10.76 13.98
CA ILE A 36 -11.92 -10.29 14.88
C ILE A 36 -11.45 -11.44 15.78
N ALA A 37 -12.36 -12.18 16.40
CA ALA A 37 -12.01 -13.29 17.31
C ALA A 37 -11.20 -14.40 16.61
N ILE A 38 -11.43 -14.64 15.32
CA ILE A 38 -10.62 -15.59 14.54
C ILE A 38 -9.21 -15.06 14.35
N LEU A 39 -9.07 -13.80 13.92
CA LEU A 39 -7.78 -13.19 13.69
C LEU A 39 -6.95 -13.07 14.97
N GLU A 40 -7.57 -12.70 16.10
CA GLU A 40 -6.90 -12.65 17.41
C GLU A 40 -6.40 -14.03 17.85
N ARG A 41 -7.21 -15.08 17.62
CA ARG A 41 -6.81 -16.46 17.93
C ARG A 41 -5.61 -16.90 17.08
N GLU A 42 -5.58 -16.56 15.80
CA GLU A 42 -4.40 -16.84 14.96
C GLU A 42 -3.19 -16.02 15.40
N LEU A 43 -3.39 -14.76 15.81
CA LEU A 43 -2.32 -13.89 16.27
C LEU A 43 -1.64 -14.43 17.52
N GLU A 44 -2.42 -14.95 18.47
CA GLU A 44 -1.93 -15.63 19.67
C GLU A 44 -1.09 -16.88 19.32
N ARG A 45 -1.54 -17.68 18.35
CA ARG A 45 -0.78 -18.86 17.91
C ARG A 45 0.56 -18.48 17.28
N THR A 46 0.62 -17.34 16.60
CA THR A 46 1.81 -16.85 15.91
C THR A 46 2.73 -16.04 16.84
N ALA A 47 2.26 -15.61 18.01
CA ALA A 47 3.04 -14.79 18.96
C ALA A 47 4.37 -15.44 19.36
N HIS A 48 4.39 -16.77 19.46
CA HIS A 48 5.55 -17.55 19.89
C HIS A 48 6.49 -17.97 18.75
N SER A 49 6.13 -17.73 17.48
CA SER A 49 6.86 -18.30 16.33
C SER A 49 7.90 -17.38 15.70
N GLY A 50 8.14 -16.19 16.25
CA GLY A 50 9.05 -15.18 15.66
C GLY A 50 8.65 -14.71 14.25
N ASP A 51 7.43 -15.02 13.82
CA ASP A 51 6.91 -14.76 12.47
C ASP A 51 6.40 -13.32 12.39
N VAL A 52 7.33 -12.38 12.26
CA VAL A 52 7.03 -10.95 12.14
C VAL A 52 6.10 -10.65 10.95
N PRO A 53 6.32 -11.18 9.73
CA PRO A 53 5.41 -10.93 8.60
C PRO A 53 3.98 -11.42 8.86
N GLY A 54 3.83 -12.61 9.45
CA GLY A 54 2.53 -13.16 9.80
C GLY A 54 1.80 -12.32 10.86
N ARG A 55 2.51 -11.88 11.90
CA ARG A 55 1.96 -10.99 12.94
C ARG A 55 1.53 -9.66 12.34
N ARG A 56 2.37 -9.04 11.51
CA ARG A 56 2.06 -7.79 10.79
C ARG A 56 0.76 -7.92 10.00
N PHE A 57 0.67 -8.97 9.18
CA PHE A 57 -0.53 -9.23 8.38
C PHE A 57 -1.79 -9.34 9.24
N LEU A 58 -1.75 -10.17 10.29
CA LEU A 58 -2.89 -10.36 11.19
C LEU A 58 -3.30 -9.06 11.89
N MET A 59 -2.35 -8.29 12.40
CA MET A 59 -2.64 -7.01 13.06
C MET A 59 -3.27 -5.99 12.10
N SER A 60 -2.77 -5.89 10.86
CA SER A 60 -3.39 -5.06 9.83
C SER A 60 -4.82 -5.49 9.50
N GLN A 61 -5.09 -6.80 9.45
CA GLN A 61 -6.45 -7.31 9.23
C GLN A 61 -7.39 -7.04 10.41
N ILE A 62 -6.89 -7.15 11.65
CA ILE A 62 -7.68 -6.82 12.85
C ILE A 62 -8.04 -5.33 12.87
N ALA A 63 -7.07 -4.45 12.59
CA ALA A 63 -7.30 -3.01 12.49
C ALA A 63 -8.35 -2.69 11.40
N LEU A 64 -8.25 -3.32 10.24
CA LEU A 64 -9.22 -3.20 9.16
C LEU A 64 -10.63 -3.63 9.60
N CYS A 65 -10.75 -4.77 10.30
CA CYS A 65 -12.05 -5.26 10.80
C CYS A 65 -12.68 -4.26 11.77
N HIS A 66 -11.89 -3.71 12.71
CA HIS A 66 -12.37 -2.68 13.62
C HIS A 66 -12.84 -1.42 12.87
N ALA A 67 -12.05 -0.91 11.93
CA ALA A 67 -12.42 0.26 11.15
C ALA A 67 -13.72 0.04 10.36
N ARG A 68 -13.85 -1.10 9.66
CA ARG A 68 -15.07 -1.45 8.89
C ARG A 68 -16.31 -1.68 9.74
N THR A 69 -16.14 -1.97 11.03
CA THR A 69 -17.24 -2.17 11.97
C THR A 69 -17.54 -0.91 12.80
N GLY A 70 -16.99 0.24 12.41
CA GLY A 70 -17.26 1.54 13.05
C GLY A 70 -16.53 1.71 14.39
N ARG A 71 -15.38 1.05 14.57
CA ARG A 71 -14.60 1.02 15.82
C ARG A 71 -13.19 1.61 15.62
N PRO A 72 -13.08 2.89 15.26
CA PRO A 72 -11.80 3.51 14.90
C PRO A 72 -10.79 3.53 16.06
N GLU A 73 -11.24 3.66 17.31
CA GLU A 73 -10.34 3.65 18.47
C GLU A 73 -9.70 2.27 18.70
N GLN A 74 -10.44 1.19 18.45
CA GLN A 74 -9.89 -0.17 18.50
C GLN A 74 -8.93 -0.42 17.34
N ALA A 75 -9.23 0.10 16.14
CA ALA A 75 -8.30 0.04 15.02
C ALA A 75 -6.99 0.79 15.34
N ARG A 76 -7.09 1.98 15.96
CA ARG A 76 -5.93 2.75 16.44
C ARG A 76 -5.10 1.97 17.46
N ALA A 77 -5.73 1.42 18.49
CA ALA A 77 -5.04 0.62 19.51
C ALA A 77 -4.26 -0.57 18.91
N VAL A 78 -4.79 -1.20 17.85
CA VAL A 78 -4.09 -2.28 17.15
C VAL A 78 -2.87 -1.77 16.37
N LEU A 79 -2.96 -0.59 15.74
CA LEU A 79 -1.81 0.02 15.05
C LEU A 79 -0.74 0.51 16.03
N GLU A 80 -1.13 1.07 17.17
CA GLU A 80 -0.20 1.47 18.25
C GLU A 80 0.52 0.24 18.82
N ARG A 81 -0.23 -0.83 19.10
CA ARG A 81 0.35 -2.11 19.50
C ARG A 81 1.29 -2.68 18.45
N MET A 82 0.99 -2.49 17.16
CA MET A 82 1.86 -2.93 16.07
C MET A 82 3.18 -2.15 16.05
N GLU A 83 3.15 -0.85 16.34
CA GLU A 83 4.33 0.00 16.48
C GLU A 83 5.20 -0.38 17.69
N GLU A 84 4.58 -0.80 18.79
CA GLU A 84 5.27 -1.21 20.02
C GLU A 84 5.89 -2.62 19.94
N GLU A 85 5.14 -3.58 19.36
CA GLU A 85 5.52 -5.00 19.41
C GLU A 85 6.40 -5.47 18.25
N LEU A 86 6.30 -4.83 17.08
CA LEU A 86 7.00 -5.27 15.88
C LEU A 86 8.30 -4.49 15.68
N PRO A 87 9.33 -5.12 15.07
CA PRO A 87 10.58 -4.42 14.80
C PRO A 87 10.36 -3.23 13.85
N GLY A 88 11.13 -2.16 14.07
CA GLY A 88 11.26 -1.08 13.10
C GLY A 88 11.91 -1.62 11.83
N ASP A 89 11.11 -1.78 10.78
CA ASP A 89 11.55 -2.21 9.45
C ASP A 89 10.72 -1.49 8.37
N PRO A 90 11.17 -1.49 7.10
CA PRO A 90 10.45 -0.80 6.04
C PRO A 90 9.01 -1.30 5.87
N GLU A 91 8.78 -2.60 5.93
CA GLU A 91 7.46 -3.19 5.69
C GLU A 91 6.49 -2.96 6.86
N THR A 92 6.97 -3.04 8.10
CA THR A 92 6.19 -2.66 9.30
C THR A 92 5.81 -1.19 9.23
N SER A 93 6.75 -0.33 8.84
CA SER A 93 6.50 1.11 8.69
C SER A 93 5.50 1.40 7.56
N LEU A 94 5.59 0.71 6.43
CA LEU A 94 4.62 0.85 5.33
C LEU A 94 3.22 0.40 5.73
N ALA A 95 3.11 -0.71 6.45
CA ALA A 95 1.81 -1.20 6.93
C ALA A 95 1.18 -0.27 7.98
N LEU A 96 1.97 0.35 8.86
CA LEU A 96 1.49 1.41 9.75
C LEU A 96 1.02 2.63 8.96
N ALA A 97 1.80 3.09 7.98
CA ALA A 97 1.43 4.22 7.14
C ALA A 97 0.10 3.98 6.40
N GLU A 98 -0.06 2.79 5.83
CA GLU A 98 -1.28 2.38 5.15
C GLU A 98 -2.46 2.30 6.13
N GLY A 99 -2.27 1.73 7.31
CA GLY A 99 -3.28 1.68 8.37
C GLY A 99 -3.76 3.07 8.79
N TYR A 100 -2.84 3.97 9.14
CA TYR A 100 -3.20 5.32 9.55
C TYR A 100 -3.88 6.13 8.45
N LEU A 101 -3.44 5.98 7.20
CA LEU A 101 -4.04 6.70 6.08
C LEU A 101 -5.43 6.17 5.74
N LEU A 102 -5.56 4.85 5.55
CA LEU A 102 -6.77 4.26 4.95
C LEU A 102 -7.85 3.93 5.97
N LEU A 103 -7.48 3.65 7.21
CA LEU A 103 -8.42 3.18 8.24
C LEU A 103 -8.85 4.29 9.19
N LEU A 104 -7.97 5.26 9.43
CA LEU A 104 -8.14 6.29 10.45
C LEU A 104 -8.12 7.73 9.91
N ASP A 105 -7.93 7.90 8.60
CA ASP A 105 -7.81 9.21 7.95
C ASP A 105 -6.82 10.14 8.67
N ASN A 106 -5.65 9.60 9.03
CA ASN A 106 -4.62 10.29 9.78
C ASN A 106 -3.37 10.53 8.89
N PRO A 107 -3.37 11.60 8.07
CA PRO A 107 -2.30 11.86 7.12
C PRO A 107 -0.96 12.20 7.78
N GLU A 108 -0.96 12.77 8.99
CA GLU A 108 0.27 13.10 9.72
C GLU A 108 1.01 11.84 10.14
N ARG A 109 0.32 10.88 10.78
CA ARG A 109 0.92 9.59 11.17
C ARG A 109 1.31 8.77 9.94
N ALA A 110 0.50 8.80 8.89
CA ALA A 110 0.86 8.16 7.62
C ALA A 110 2.16 8.73 7.02
N SER A 111 2.30 10.05 7.00
CA SER A 111 3.51 10.74 6.54
C SER A 111 4.73 10.40 7.41
N HIS A 112 4.55 10.34 8.73
CA HIS A 112 5.60 9.92 9.66
C HIS A 112 6.11 8.50 9.35
N HIS A 113 5.21 7.52 9.23
CA HIS A 113 5.60 6.13 9.01
C HIS A 113 6.14 5.88 7.60
N THR A 114 5.70 6.62 6.58
CA THR A 114 6.34 6.56 5.24
C THR A 114 7.76 7.12 5.25
N ALA A 115 8.03 8.17 6.04
CA ALA A 115 9.40 8.66 6.23
C ALA A 115 10.28 7.63 6.96
N LEU A 116 9.75 6.96 7.98
CA LEU A 116 10.45 5.85 8.64
C LEU A 116 10.73 4.69 7.68
N ALA A 117 9.78 4.32 6.81
CA ALA A 117 9.99 3.26 5.83
C ALA A 117 11.15 3.56 4.89
N LEU A 118 11.24 4.79 4.38
CA LEU A 118 12.34 5.25 3.54
C LEU A 118 13.68 5.23 4.28
N ARG A 119 13.70 5.74 5.52
CA ARG A 119 14.90 5.74 6.36
C ARG A 119 15.40 4.32 6.64
N TRP A 120 14.52 3.41 7.02
CA TRP A 120 14.90 2.02 7.28
C TRP A 120 15.42 1.31 6.02
N SER A 121 14.85 1.63 4.86
CA SER A 121 15.30 1.09 3.57
C SER A 121 16.74 1.53 3.28
N GLU A 122 17.03 2.82 3.45
CA GLU A 122 18.36 3.40 3.25
C GLU A 122 19.38 2.80 4.23
N GLU A 123 19.06 2.74 5.52
CA GLU A 123 19.95 2.19 6.55
C GLU A 123 20.31 0.72 6.32
N ARG A 124 19.46 -0.05 5.62
CA ARG A 124 19.67 -1.47 5.33
C ARG A 124 20.18 -1.73 3.92
N GLY A 125 20.22 -0.73 3.05
CA GLY A 125 20.50 -0.89 1.64
C GLY A 125 19.43 -1.72 0.90
N GLU A 126 18.18 -1.65 1.36
CA GLU A 126 17.02 -2.37 0.79
C GLU A 126 16.23 -1.51 -0.23
N ASP A 127 16.90 -0.57 -0.89
CA ASP A 127 16.33 0.44 -1.79
C ASP A 127 15.89 -0.14 -3.15
N THR A 128 14.87 -0.99 -3.11
CA THR A 128 14.25 -1.51 -4.32
C THR A 128 13.31 -0.46 -4.93
N PRO A 129 13.22 -0.36 -6.27
CA PRO A 129 12.28 0.54 -6.94
C PRO A 129 10.84 0.37 -6.44
N GLU A 130 10.43 -0.85 -6.12
CA GLU A 130 9.08 -1.20 -5.67
C GLU A 130 8.81 -0.64 -4.27
N LEU A 131 9.72 -0.87 -3.31
CA LEU A 131 9.59 -0.37 -1.95
C LEU A 131 9.59 1.16 -1.93
N LEU A 132 10.57 1.79 -2.61
CA LEU A 132 10.66 3.24 -2.70
C LEU A 132 9.40 3.84 -3.32
N SER A 133 8.88 3.23 -4.39
CA SER A 133 7.68 3.72 -5.06
C SER A 133 6.43 3.56 -4.19
N ARG A 134 6.31 2.45 -3.46
CA ARG A 134 5.21 2.24 -2.50
C ARG A 134 5.24 3.27 -1.39
N ALA A 135 6.41 3.50 -0.78
CA ALA A 135 6.60 4.50 0.27
C ALA A 135 6.26 5.92 -0.22
N ARG A 136 6.77 6.29 -1.40
CA ARG A 136 6.53 7.60 -2.02
C ARG A 136 5.08 7.80 -2.44
N SER A 137 4.40 6.76 -2.92
CA SER A 137 2.98 6.82 -3.26
C SER A 137 2.11 7.02 -2.02
N LEU A 138 2.39 6.31 -0.92
CA LEU A 138 1.71 6.54 0.36
C LEU A 138 1.99 7.94 0.92
N MET A 139 3.23 8.43 0.84
CA MET A 139 3.61 9.78 1.26
C MET A 139 2.87 10.84 0.44
N ALA A 140 2.79 10.65 -0.89
CA ALA A 140 2.07 11.58 -1.76
C ALA A 140 0.57 11.64 -1.41
N ARG A 141 -0.06 10.48 -1.17
CA ARG A 141 -1.48 10.40 -0.76
C ARG A 141 -1.72 11.03 0.62
N ALA A 142 -0.84 10.79 1.58
CA ALA A 142 -0.94 11.40 2.90
C ALA A 142 -0.83 12.93 2.81
N ARG A 143 0.09 13.45 1.99
CA ARG A 143 0.23 14.90 1.77
C ARG A 143 -0.97 15.50 1.03
N LEU A 144 -1.55 14.79 0.05
CA LEU A 144 -2.81 15.22 -0.58
C LEU A 144 -3.93 15.34 0.44
N ALA A 145 -4.10 14.33 1.31
CA ALA A 145 -5.11 14.36 2.37
C ALA A 145 -4.88 15.49 3.38
N ALA A 146 -3.62 15.88 3.63
CA ALA A 146 -3.27 17.05 4.44
C ALA A 146 -3.39 18.40 3.69
N GLY A 147 -3.76 18.42 2.40
CA GLY A 147 -3.82 19.62 1.58
C GLY A 147 -2.47 20.16 1.08
N ASP A 148 -1.37 19.42 1.29
CA ASP A 148 -0.04 19.78 0.80
C ASP A 148 0.17 19.28 -0.64
N LEU A 149 -0.39 20.03 -1.60
CA LEU A 149 -0.32 19.69 -3.02
C LEU A 149 1.12 19.66 -3.57
N THR A 150 1.97 20.57 -3.08
CA THR A 150 3.36 20.68 -3.54
C THR A 150 4.20 19.53 -3.02
N GLY A 151 4.08 19.21 -1.73
CA GLY A 151 4.76 18.08 -1.14
C GLY A 151 4.23 16.75 -1.67
N ALA A 152 2.94 16.64 -1.98
CA ALA A 152 2.38 15.47 -2.64
C ALA A 152 3.01 15.23 -4.01
N PHE A 153 3.05 16.27 -4.85
CA PHE A 153 3.73 16.18 -6.15
C PHE A 153 5.21 15.84 -5.99
N GLY A 154 5.92 16.45 -5.03
CA GLY A 154 7.33 16.15 -4.79
C GLY A 154 7.59 14.70 -4.36
N ALA A 155 6.67 14.10 -3.61
CA ALA A 155 6.74 12.67 -3.28
C ALA A 155 6.47 11.80 -4.51
N PHE A 156 5.42 12.13 -5.28
CA PHE A 156 5.06 11.45 -6.53
C PHE A 156 6.20 11.47 -7.56
N SER A 157 6.81 12.64 -7.82
CA SER A 157 7.88 12.81 -8.80
C SER A 157 9.18 12.10 -8.41
N ALA A 158 9.35 11.78 -7.14
CA ALA A 158 10.53 11.08 -6.63
C ALA A 158 10.36 9.55 -6.59
N ALA A 159 9.18 9.03 -6.95
CA ALA A 159 8.95 7.59 -7.04
C ALA A 159 9.62 7.03 -8.31
N PRO A 160 10.47 5.98 -8.20
CA PRO A 160 11.04 5.31 -9.38
C PRO A 160 9.99 4.73 -10.34
N LEU A 161 8.87 4.26 -9.79
CA LEU A 161 7.72 3.68 -10.47
C LEU A 161 6.46 4.43 -9.99
N PRO A 162 6.19 5.64 -10.51
CA PRO A 162 5.11 6.49 -10.01
C PRO A 162 3.73 5.83 -10.21
N ASP A 163 2.89 5.85 -9.17
CA ASP A 163 1.53 5.31 -9.22
C ASP A 163 0.60 6.26 -9.98
N TRP A 164 0.00 5.77 -11.06
CA TRP A 164 -0.96 6.52 -11.87
C TRP A 164 -2.18 7.01 -11.06
N ARG A 165 -2.55 6.32 -9.97
CA ARG A 165 -3.66 6.76 -9.10
C ARG A 165 -3.33 8.04 -8.36
N VAL A 166 -2.06 8.22 -7.96
CA VAL A 166 -1.58 9.46 -7.36
C VAL A 166 -1.58 10.57 -8.39
N ALA A 167 -1.18 10.27 -9.63
CA ALA A 167 -1.26 11.24 -10.73
C ALA A 167 -2.70 11.73 -10.97
N VAL A 168 -3.68 10.81 -10.99
CA VAL A 168 -5.10 11.17 -11.10
C VAL A 168 -5.55 12.03 -9.93
N ALA A 169 -5.22 11.65 -8.68
CA ALA A 169 -5.60 12.44 -7.52
C ALA A 169 -4.98 13.85 -7.52
N LEU A 170 -3.75 14.00 -8.01
CA LEU A 170 -3.11 15.31 -8.21
C LEU A 170 -3.85 16.16 -9.26
N LEU A 171 -4.26 15.55 -10.38
CA LEU A 171 -5.05 16.22 -11.43
C LEU A 171 -6.41 16.70 -10.90
N GLU A 172 -7.12 15.82 -10.17
CA GLU A 172 -8.41 16.12 -9.56
C GLU A 172 -8.30 17.26 -8.53
N ALA A 173 -7.17 17.32 -7.82
CA ALA A 173 -6.86 18.40 -6.90
C ALA A 173 -6.34 19.68 -7.58
N GLY A 174 -6.36 19.75 -8.92
CA GLY A 174 -6.03 20.93 -9.71
C GLY A 174 -4.54 21.15 -9.95
N PHE A 175 -3.69 20.14 -9.77
CA PHE A 175 -2.27 20.24 -10.08
C PHE A 175 -2.02 20.27 -11.60
N ASP A 176 -0.96 20.96 -12.02
CA ASP A 176 -0.62 21.17 -13.44
C ASP A 176 -0.45 19.83 -14.21
N PRO A 177 -1.34 19.55 -15.20
CA PRO A 177 -1.27 18.34 -16.00
C PRO A 177 0.04 18.16 -16.75
N ALA A 178 0.66 19.26 -17.23
CA ALA A 178 1.90 19.19 -18.01
C ALA A 178 3.06 18.64 -17.17
N ARG A 179 3.13 19.04 -15.89
CA ARG A 179 4.14 18.54 -14.95
C ARG A 179 3.95 17.07 -14.63
N ILE A 180 2.70 16.64 -14.42
CA ILE A 180 2.37 15.23 -14.16
C ILE A 180 2.73 14.38 -15.38
N ARG A 181 2.36 14.83 -16.57
CA ARG A 181 2.68 14.16 -17.83
C ARG A 181 4.18 13.97 -18.02
N ASN A 182 5.00 14.97 -17.69
CA ASN A 182 6.45 14.88 -17.81
C ASN A 182 7.03 13.79 -16.88
N VAL A 183 6.63 13.76 -15.61
CA VAL A 183 7.06 12.71 -14.66
C VAL A 183 6.70 11.32 -15.18
N LEU A 184 5.46 11.15 -15.66
CA LEU A 184 4.99 9.87 -16.19
C LEU A 184 5.74 9.45 -17.46
N ALA A 185 6.01 10.39 -18.36
CA ALA A 185 6.74 10.12 -19.60
C ALA A 185 8.20 9.74 -19.33
N GLU A 186 8.84 10.39 -18.37
CA GLU A 186 10.22 10.09 -17.95
C GLU A 186 10.33 8.71 -17.29
N ALA A 187 9.33 8.32 -16.48
CA ALA A 187 9.32 7.02 -15.80
C ALA A 187 8.90 5.84 -16.69
N LEU A 188 8.29 6.11 -17.86
CA LEU A 188 7.73 5.08 -18.73
C LEU A 188 8.73 4.00 -19.18
N PRO A 189 10.00 4.30 -19.53
CA PRO A 189 10.99 3.28 -19.86
C PRO A 189 11.28 2.31 -18.71
N GLU A 190 11.38 2.82 -17.48
CA GLU A 190 11.62 1.99 -16.29
C GLU A 190 10.39 1.15 -15.94
N LEU A 191 9.18 1.73 -16.04
CA LEU A 191 7.92 0.98 -15.90
C LEU A 191 7.82 -0.19 -16.89
N LYS A 192 8.26 0.00 -18.15
CA LYS A 192 8.34 -1.08 -19.15
C LYS A 192 9.42 -2.12 -18.83
N ALA A 193 10.54 -1.70 -18.25
CA ALA A 193 11.57 -2.64 -17.78
C ALA A 193 11.07 -3.48 -16.61
N HIS A 194 10.38 -2.85 -15.66
CA HIS A 194 9.73 -3.51 -14.53
C HIS A 194 8.61 -4.47 -14.99
N GLU A 195 7.76 -4.08 -15.96
CA GLU A 195 6.79 -4.95 -16.62
C GLU A 195 7.42 -6.24 -17.16
N ARG A 196 8.55 -6.14 -17.86
CA ARG A 196 9.25 -7.31 -18.40
C ARG A 196 9.81 -8.24 -17.33
N ARG A 197 10.16 -7.70 -16.15
CA ARG A 197 10.67 -8.49 -15.01
C ARG A 197 9.55 -9.17 -14.22
N MET A 198 8.42 -8.48 -14.02
CA MET A 198 7.38 -8.88 -13.06
C MET A 198 6.10 -9.45 -13.70
N GLY A 199 5.96 -9.38 -15.02
CA GLY A 199 4.84 -9.98 -15.75
C GLY A 199 3.54 -9.16 -15.67
N ALA A 200 2.39 -9.86 -15.75
CA ALA A 200 1.09 -9.28 -16.06
C ALA A 200 0.62 -8.17 -15.10
N ALA A 201 0.91 -8.28 -13.79
CA ALA A 201 0.50 -7.27 -12.80
C ALA A 201 1.19 -5.92 -13.03
N ALA A 202 2.46 -5.93 -13.43
CA ALA A 202 3.21 -4.71 -13.75
C ALA A 202 2.83 -4.14 -15.14
N ALA A 203 2.37 -4.99 -16.06
CA ALA A 203 1.88 -4.56 -17.38
C ALA A 203 0.67 -3.63 -17.27
N ALA A 204 -0.26 -3.91 -16.34
CA ALA A 204 -1.44 -3.07 -16.13
C ALA A 204 -1.06 -1.64 -15.69
N ALA A 205 -0.06 -1.48 -14.81
CA ALA A 205 0.40 -0.17 -14.38
C ALA A 205 1.03 0.63 -15.52
N ALA A 206 1.90 0.00 -16.32
CA ALA A 206 2.53 0.66 -17.46
C ALA A 206 1.51 1.05 -18.56
N ASP A 207 0.48 0.24 -18.79
CA ASP A 207 -0.61 0.58 -19.72
C ASP A 207 -1.43 1.78 -19.22
N GLN A 208 -1.80 1.81 -17.93
CA GLN A 208 -2.52 2.95 -17.35
C GLN A 208 -1.73 4.24 -17.45
N VAL A 209 -0.41 4.19 -17.19
CA VAL A 209 0.45 5.36 -17.35
C VAL A 209 0.46 5.86 -18.80
N ARG A 210 0.52 4.96 -19.81
CA ARG A 210 0.44 5.37 -21.23
C ARG A 210 -0.89 6.02 -21.56
N ARG A 211 -2.00 5.44 -21.11
CA ARG A 211 -3.34 6.00 -21.33
C ARG A 211 -3.49 7.37 -20.70
N LEU A 212 -2.98 7.54 -19.48
CA LEU A 212 -3.03 8.82 -18.79
C LEU A 212 -2.20 9.90 -19.50
N ILE A 213 -1.00 9.57 -20.00
CA ILE A 213 -0.20 10.50 -20.83
C ILE A 213 -0.99 10.92 -22.07
N LEU A 214 -1.57 9.97 -22.82
CA LEU A 214 -2.36 10.27 -24.01
C LEU A 214 -3.59 11.13 -23.71
N TRP A 215 -4.23 10.88 -22.57
CA TRP A 215 -5.37 11.67 -22.11
C TRP A 215 -4.97 13.12 -21.77
N ILE A 216 -3.83 13.32 -21.10
CA ILE A 216 -3.31 14.67 -20.83
C ILE A 216 -2.92 15.37 -22.16
N ASP A 217 -2.23 14.66 -23.06
CA ASP A 217 -1.82 15.19 -24.37
C ASP A 217 -3.04 15.59 -25.24
N ALA A 218 -4.20 14.97 -25.01
CA ALA A 218 -5.48 15.31 -25.65
C ALA A 218 -6.22 16.50 -24.99
N GLY A 219 -5.64 17.14 -23.97
CA GLY A 219 -6.25 18.27 -23.28
C GLY A 219 -7.24 17.89 -22.16
N CYS A 220 -7.09 16.70 -21.59
CA CYS A 220 -7.89 16.21 -20.46
C CYS A 220 -9.42 16.14 -20.73
N PRO A 221 -9.89 15.53 -21.84
CA PRO A 221 -11.32 15.47 -22.16
C PRO A 221 -12.10 14.56 -21.20
N ASP A 222 -13.28 15.01 -20.74
CA ASP A 222 -14.30 14.24 -19.99
C ASP A 222 -13.80 13.27 -18.89
N GLY A 223 -12.91 13.76 -18.02
CA GLY A 223 -12.44 13.03 -16.83
C GLY A 223 -11.37 11.96 -17.11
N PRO A 224 -10.62 11.52 -16.09
CA PRO A 224 -9.47 10.63 -16.26
C PRO A 224 -9.88 9.23 -16.78
N PRO A 225 -8.98 8.53 -17.50
CA PRO A 225 -9.28 7.21 -18.03
C PRO A 225 -9.57 6.19 -16.91
N VAL A 226 -10.66 5.44 -17.06
CA VAL A 226 -11.04 4.38 -16.11
C VAL A 226 -10.20 3.12 -16.36
N PRO A 227 -9.69 2.45 -15.31
CA PRO A 227 -8.98 1.20 -15.47
C PRO A 227 -9.87 0.11 -16.10
N SER A 228 -9.27 -0.68 -17.01
CA SER A 228 -9.90 -1.83 -17.68
C SER A 228 -9.88 -3.09 -16.82
#